data_AF-A0A535PNL7-F1
#
_entry.id   AF-A0A535PNL7-F1
#
_cell.length_a   1.000
_cell.length_b   1.000
_cell.length_c   1.000
_cell.angle_alpha   90.00
_cell.angle_beta   90.00
_cell.angle_gamma   90.00
#
_symmetry.space_group_name_H-M   'P 1'
#
loop_
_entity.id
_entity.type
_entity.pdbx_description
1 polymer ?
#
loop_
_entity_poly.entity_id
_entity_poly.type
_entity_poly.pdbx_seq_one_letter_code
_entity_poly.pdbx_strand_id
1 'polypeptide(L)'
;MGSESRHVCHILGMAVFVMSDLELPIRGRTYREPEGPHSVVVRGRDLEAGLQHAAARSDCRAVAIVGMPKEDRDLSVLAGRRLFLVDSDGARLRDFAEIALRAEADVEWIRSATPPFDRLADALLPVGAIVLAAGSSSRMPGSQKLLLEFDGRPMVKSVVEAASDGGCHQILVVYSSEDVRRVVGGDAELVHNPHAHTGMASSLQAGLRAMRPDMEAALVMLGDQPMVGSRSVAMLTRAWRREGARPAVAVSGASGDRWTPPVVLGRELWDELMTLEGDSGARQVLDRRPELVDIVPALDRLDDIDTPEDYAKIVRLFPRPKPTPGS
;
A
#
# COMPACT_ATOMS: atom_id res chain seq x y z
N MET A 1 27.44 11.37 33.02
CA MET A 1 27.67 10.00 32.51
C MET A 1 26.36 9.25 32.69
N GLY A 2 25.36 9.40 31.83
CA GLY A 2 25.41 9.13 30.39
C GLY A 2 24.72 7.79 30.14
N SER A 3 23.44 7.66 30.53
CA SER A 3 22.61 6.50 30.19
C SER A 3 22.06 6.73 28.78
N GLU A 4 22.78 6.23 27.77
CA GLU A 4 22.21 5.96 26.45
C GLU A 4 21.15 4.87 26.60
N SER A 5 19.91 5.28 26.91
CA SER A 5 18.73 4.46 26.63
C SER A 5 18.62 4.36 25.11
N ARG A 6 19.30 3.38 24.52
CA ARG A 6 19.01 2.93 23.16
C ARG A 6 17.64 2.29 23.18
N HIS A 7 16.61 3.09 22.97
CA HIS A 7 15.32 2.60 22.50
C HIS A 7 15.52 2.04 21.09
N VAL A 8 16.00 0.80 21.01
CA VAL A 8 15.84 -0.01 19.81
C VAL A 8 14.35 -0.31 19.76
N CYS A 9 13.60 0.57 19.10
CA CYS A 9 12.26 0.25 18.65
C CYS A 9 12.43 -0.91 17.68
N HIS A 10 12.16 -2.13 18.14
CA HIS A 10 11.96 -3.25 17.22
C HIS A 10 10.77 -2.86 16.36
N ILE A 11 11.04 -2.36 15.15
CA ILE A 11 10.04 -2.18 14.12
C ILE A 11 9.60 -3.60 13.77
N LEU A 12 8.50 -4.06 14.39
CA LEU A 12 7.84 -5.34 14.16
C LEU A 12 7.12 -5.35 12.80
N GLY A 13 7.79 -4.87 11.76
CA GLY A 13 7.36 -5.03 10.37
C GLY A 13 7.86 -6.37 9.83
N MET A 14 7.20 -6.92 8.80
CA MET A 14 7.66 -8.15 8.17
C MET A 14 9.10 -7.98 7.64
N ALA A 15 9.97 -8.92 7.99
CA ALA A 15 11.36 -8.92 7.55
C ALA A 15 11.50 -9.54 6.14
N VAL A 16 12.50 -9.07 5.39
CA VAL A 16 12.92 -9.71 4.15
C VAL A 16 14.25 -10.42 4.41
N PHE A 17 14.22 -11.73 4.57
CA PHE A 17 15.40 -12.53 4.82
C PHE A 17 16.14 -12.86 3.52
N VAL A 18 17.36 -12.35 3.39
CA VAL A 18 18.18 -12.56 2.19
C VAL A 18 19.22 -13.65 2.50
N MET A 19 19.03 -14.85 1.94
CA MET A 19 19.85 -16.05 2.24
C MET A 19 21.14 -16.13 1.40
N SER A 20 21.42 -15.11 0.61
CA SER A 20 22.56 -15.10 -0.33
C SER A 20 23.25 -13.74 -0.32
N ASP A 21 24.36 -13.64 -1.03
CA ASP A 21 25.14 -12.42 -1.28
C ASP A 21 24.40 -11.44 -2.23
N LEU A 22 23.11 -11.21 -2.00
CA LEU A 22 22.30 -10.24 -2.74
C LEU A 22 22.22 -8.93 -1.95
N GLU A 23 22.75 -7.86 -2.53
CA GLU A 23 22.57 -6.52 -2.00
C GLU A 23 21.26 -5.92 -2.54
N LEU A 24 20.21 -5.95 -1.73
CA LEU A 24 18.87 -5.46 -2.10
C LEU A 24 18.48 -4.27 -1.21
N PRO A 25 18.25 -3.05 -1.70
CA PRO A 25 17.88 -1.89 -0.88
C PRO A 25 16.40 -1.91 -0.48
N ILE A 26 15.96 -2.96 0.21
CA ILE A 26 14.57 -3.24 0.58
C ILE A 26 14.37 -3.05 2.09
N ARG A 27 13.24 -2.47 2.50
CA ARG A 27 12.83 -2.32 3.90
C ARG A 27 12.81 -3.65 4.64
N GLY A 28 13.24 -3.62 5.90
CA GLY A 28 13.20 -4.79 6.76
C GLY A 28 14.17 -5.91 6.35
N ARG A 29 15.11 -5.64 5.41
CA ARG A 29 16.06 -6.66 4.99
C ARG A 29 16.94 -7.11 6.16
N THR A 30 17.18 -8.41 6.23
CA THR A 30 18.09 -9.01 7.19
C THR A 30 18.89 -10.13 6.53
N TYR A 31 20.14 -10.29 6.96
CA TYR A 31 21.02 -11.40 6.59
C TYR A 31 21.07 -12.49 7.67
N ARG A 32 20.40 -12.25 8.80
CA ARG A 32 20.15 -13.25 9.84
C ARG A 32 18.68 -13.66 9.79
N GLU A 33 18.44 -14.91 10.13
CA GLU A 33 17.09 -15.43 10.20
C GLU A 33 16.21 -14.59 11.16
N PRO A 34 15.06 -14.08 10.70
CA PRO A 34 14.20 -13.23 11.52
C PRO A 34 13.31 -14.03 12.48
N GLU A 35 12.99 -13.39 13.60
CA GLU A 35 11.96 -13.85 14.54
C GLU A 35 10.58 -13.42 14.02
N GLY A 36 9.73 -14.37 13.63
CA GLY A 36 8.36 -14.12 13.16
C GLY A 36 8.18 -14.02 11.64
N PRO A 37 7.04 -13.48 11.18
CA PRO A 37 6.67 -13.46 9.77
C PRO A 37 7.68 -12.76 8.87
N HIS A 38 8.00 -13.38 7.74
CA HIS A 38 9.01 -12.86 6.82
C HIS A 38 8.81 -13.39 5.40
N SER A 39 9.49 -12.75 4.46
CA SER A 39 9.70 -13.27 3.10
C SER A 39 11.16 -13.63 2.89
N VAL A 40 11.43 -14.65 2.09
CA VAL A 40 12.78 -15.09 1.77
C VAL A 40 13.16 -14.67 0.35
N VAL A 41 14.39 -14.19 0.19
CA VAL A 41 15.01 -14.00 -1.13
C VAL A 41 16.24 -14.89 -1.27
N VAL A 42 16.24 -15.76 -2.28
CA VAL A 42 17.32 -16.70 -2.58
C VAL A 42 17.79 -16.55 -4.01
N ARG A 43 19.06 -16.88 -4.28
CA ARG A 43 19.49 -17.15 -5.66
C ARG A 43 19.05 -18.55 -6.06
N GLY A 44 18.77 -18.80 -7.34
CA GLY A 44 18.35 -20.15 -7.78
C GLY A 44 19.41 -21.23 -7.51
N ARG A 45 20.70 -20.89 -7.51
CA ARG A 45 21.77 -21.82 -7.09
C ARG A 45 21.66 -22.28 -5.64
N ASP A 46 21.02 -21.48 -4.79
CA ASP A 46 20.83 -21.67 -3.35
C ASP A 46 19.38 -22.06 -3.02
N LEU A 47 18.55 -22.39 -4.03
CA LEU A 47 17.12 -22.62 -3.87
C LEU A 47 16.80 -23.73 -2.86
N GLU A 48 17.60 -24.80 -2.83
CA GLU A 48 17.39 -25.92 -1.91
C GLU A 48 17.33 -25.46 -0.45
N ALA A 49 18.27 -24.58 -0.04
CA ALA A 49 18.27 -24.02 1.30
C ALA A 49 17.04 -23.14 1.55
N GLY A 50 16.60 -22.37 0.54
CA GLY A 50 15.38 -21.56 0.61
C GLY A 50 14.11 -22.39 0.78
N LEU A 51 14.00 -23.53 0.09
CA LEU A 51 12.87 -24.45 0.21
C LEU A 51 12.86 -25.15 1.58
N GLN A 52 14.02 -25.61 2.06
CA GLN A 52 14.16 -26.18 3.41
C GLN A 52 13.75 -25.18 4.49
N HIS A 53 14.16 -23.92 4.33
CA HIS A 53 13.76 -22.84 5.22
C HIS A 53 12.24 -22.62 5.20
N ALA A 54 11.64 -22.49 4.02
CA ALA A 54 10.19 -22.34 3.88
C ALA A 54 9.43 -23.54 4.48
N ALA A 55 9.95 -24.77 4.34
CA ALA A 55 9.39 -25.98 4.94
C ALA A 55 9.36 -25.90 6.47
N ALA A 56 10.47 -25.45 7.07
CA ALA A 56 10.62 -25.36 8.52
C ALA A 56 9.83 -24.19 9.14
N ARG A 57 9.49 -23.18 8.34
CA ARG A 57 8.91 -21.91 8.79
C ARG A 57 7.52 -21.69 8.19
N SER A 58 6.48 -21.98 8.98
CA SER A 58 5.08 -21.70 8.61
C SER A 58 4.76 -20.21 8.53
N ASP A 59 5.59 -19.36 9.16
CA ASP A 59 5.53 -17.91 9.12
C ASP A 59 6.28 -17.28 7.94
N CYS A 60 6.94 -18.09 7.09
CA CYS A 60 7.50 -17.62 5.82
C CYS A 60 6.37 -17.45 4.78
N ARG A 61 6.04 -16.20 4.45
CA ARG A 61 4.87 -15.83 3.64
C ARG A 61 5.10 -15.89 2.13
N ALA A 62 6.32 -15.57 1.71
CA ALA A 62 6.69 -15.53 0.30
C ALA A 62 8.14 -15.95 0.09
N VAL A 63 8.42 -16.49 -1.10
CA VAL A 63 9.76 -16.83 -1.56
C VAL A 63 10.02 -16.11 -2.88
N ALA A 64 11.15 -15.43 -2.98
CA ALA A 64 11.63 -14.85 -4.23
C ALA A 64 12.91 -15.55 -4.68
N ILE A 65 12.93 -15.98 -5.94
CA ILE A 65 14.05 -16.67 -6.58
C ILE A 65 14.66 -15.75 -7.63
N VAL A 66 15.94 -15.43 -7.44
CA VAL A 66 16.72 -14.56 -8.33
C VAL A 66 17.75 -15.38 -9.11
N GLY A 67 17.64 -15.37 -10.43
CA GLY A 67 18.41 -16.23 -11.33
C GLY A 67 17.99 -17.68 -11.16
N MET A 68 17.14 -18.19 -12.05
CA MET A 68 16.52 -19.51 -11.94
C MET A 68 17.55 -20.64 -11.80
N PRO A 69 17.23 -21.69 -11.01
CA PRO A 69 18.09 -22.86 -10.93
C PRO A 69 18.19 -23.54 -12.31
N LYS A 70 19.33 -24.16 -12.59
CA LYS A 70 19.51 -24.96 -13.83
C LYS A 70 18.66 -26.21 -13.85
N GLU A 71 18.39 -26.76 -12.67
CA GLU A 71 17.63 -27.99 -12.50
C GLU A 71 16.28 -27.68 -11.87
N ASP A 72 15.28 -28.48 -12.19
CA ASP A 72 13.97 -28.40 -11.57
C ASP A 72 14.04 -28.92 -10.13
N ARG A 73 13.10 -28.45 -9.31
CA ARG A 73 12.97 -28.79 -7.89
C ARG A 73 11.51 -29.05 -7.57
N ASP A 74 11.27 -29.83 -6.53
CA ASP A 74 9.92 -29.98 -5.99
C ASP A 74 9.54 -28.69 -5.24
N LEU A 75 8.43 -28.09 -5.66
CA LEU A 75 7.92 -26.83 -5.12
C LEU A 75 6.66 -27.04 -4.26
N SER A 76 6.30 -28.30 -3.94
CA SER A 76 5.12 -28.65 -3.14
C SER A 76 5.05 -27.92 -1.80
N VAL A 77 6.20 -27.62 -1.18
CA VAL A 77 6.31 -26.82 0.06
C VAL A 77 5.77 -25.38 -0.07
N LEU A 78 5.68 -24.86 -1.29
CA LEU A 78 5.23 -23.51 -1.60
C LEU A 78 3.71 -23.43 -1.88
N ALA A 79 2.97 -24.52 -1.73
CA ALA A 79 1.52 -24.53 -1.90
C ALA A 79 0.86 -23.44 -1.02
N GLY A 80 0.04 -22.59 -1.64
CA GLY A 80 -0.63 -21.46 -1.00
C GLY A 80 0.29 -20.30 -0.59
N ARG A 81 1.59 -20.35 -0.93
CA ARG A 81 2.54 -19.26 -0.70
C ARG A 81 2.77 -18.49 -1.97
N ARG A 82 3.14 -17.21 -1.80
CA ARG A 82 3.55 -16.36 -2.93
C ARG A 82 4.96 -16.72 -3.37
N LEU A 83 5.14 -16.93 -4.66
CA LEU A 83 6.41 -17.23 -5.30
C LEU A 83 6.71 -16.17 -6.36
N PHE A 84 7.85 -15.52 -6.22
CA PHE A 84 8.31 -14.52 -7.16
C PHE A 84 9.55 -14.98 -7.92
N LEU A 85 9.48 -15.00 -9.25
CA LEU A 85 10.56 -15.50 -10.10
C LEU A 85 11.22 -14.35 -10.86
N VAL A 86 12.55 -14.25 -10.81
CA VAL A 86 13.31 -13.20 -11.52
C VAL A 86 14.44 -13.80 -12.33
N ASP A 87 14.39 -13.66 -13.65
CA ASP A 87 15.46 -14.09 -14.57
C ASP A 87 15.37 -13.36 -15.92
N SER A 88 16.49 -13.24 -16.63
CA SER A 88 16.50 -12.75 -18.02
C SER A 88 15.93 -13.75 -19.03
N ASP A 89 16.05 -15.04 -18.73
CA ASP A 89 15.64 -16.16 -19.57
C ASP A 89 14.13 -16.40 -19.42
N GLY A 90 13.37 -15.93 -20.42
CA GLY A 90 11.93 -16.10 -20.46
C GLY A 90 11.47 -17.53 -20.72
N ALA A 91 12.30 -18.41 -21.31
CA ALA A 91 11.96 -19.82 -21.42
C ALA A 91 12.04 -20.47 -20.04
N ARG A 92 13.15 -20.25 -19.34
CA ARG A 92 13.34 -20.80 -17.99
C ARG A 92 12.30 -20.31 -16.99
N LEU A 93 11.92 -19.03 -17.04
CA LEU A 93 10.83 -18.49 -16.21
C LEU A 93 9.51 -19.23 -16.44
N ARG A 94 9.14 -19.50 -17.70
CA ARG A 94 7.90 -20.19 -18.04
C ARG A 94 7.90 -21.62 -17.54
N ASP A 95 8.97 -22.37 -17.83
CA ASP A 95 9.10 -23.76 -17.41
C ASP A 95 8.97 -23.88 -15.89
N PHE A 96 9.67 -23.00 -15.15
CA PHE A 96 9.66 -23.01 -13.70
C PHE A 96 8.32 -22.56 -13.10
N ALA A 97 7.67 -21.57 -13.72
CA ALA A 97 6.34 -21.12 -13.30
C ALA A 97 5.28 -22.21 -13.51
N GLU A 98 5.35 -23.00 -14.58
CA GLU A 98 4.45 -24.14 -14.77
C GLU A 98 4.58 -25.18 -13.65
N ILE A 99 5.82 -25.46 -13.21
CA ILE A 99 6.07 -26.36 -12.07
C ILE A 99 5.47 -25.79 -10.80
N ALA A 100 5.67 -24.50 -10.54
CA ALA A 100 5.16 -23.82 -9.36
C ALA A 100 3.62 -23.76 -9.32
N LEU A 101 2.98 -23.49 -10.46
CA LEU A 101 1.52 -23.49 -10.57
C LEU A 101 0.94 -24.88 -10.32
N ARG A 102 1.60 -25.96 -10.80
CA ARG A 102 1.20 -27.34 -10.49
C ARG A 102 1.37 -27.69 -9.01
N ALA A 103 2.28 -27.00 -8.31
CA ALA A 103 2.47 -27.11 -6.88
C ALA A 103 1.56 -26.16 -6.07
N GLU A 104 0.58 -25.51 -6.71
CA GLU A 104 -0.39 -24.60 -6.07
C GLU A 104 0.24 -23.36 -5.42
N ALA A 105 1.42 -22.92 -5.88
CA ALA A 105 1.99 -21.64 -5.48
C ALA A 105 1.32 -20.48 -6.24
N ASP A 106 1.23 -19.30 -5.60
CA ASP A 106 0.77 -18.06 -6.23
C ASP A 106 1.96 -17.38 -6.92
N VAL A 107 2.04 -17.50 -8.25
CA VAL A 107 3.25 -17.18 -9.02
C VAL A 107 3.16 -15.83 -9.70
N GLU A 108 4.16 -14.99 -9.43
CA GLU A 108 4.46 -13.78 -10.19
C GLU A 108 5.89 -13.89 -10.75
N TRP A 109 6.13 -13.36 -11.95
CA TRP A 109 7.49 -13.35 -12.51
C TRP A 109 7.88 -12.03 -13.16
N ILE A 110 9.19 -11.78 -13.18
CA ILE A 110 9.79 -10.67 -13.90
C ILE A 110 10.93 -11.16 -14.77
N ARG A 111 10.80 -10.81 -16.06
CA ARG A 111 11.89 -10.97 -17.01
C ARG A 111 12.90 -9.82 -16.88
N SER A 112 14.02 -10.06 -16.22
CA SER A 112 15.11 -9.08 -16.05
C SER A 112 16.46 -9.74 -15.77
N ALA A 113 17.53 -9.18 -16.35
CA ALA A 113 18.91 -9.63 -16.10
C ALA A 113 19.44 -9.19 -14.73
N THR A 114 18.92 -8.07 -14.21
CA THR A 114 19.20 -7.58 -12.85
C THR A 114 17.91 -7.56 -12.03
N PRO A 115 17.95 -7.87 -10.73
CA PRO A 115 16.73 -7.86 -9.92
C PRO A 115 16.15 -6.45 -9.86
N PRO A 116 14.93 -6.22 -10.38
CA PRO A 116 14.32 -4.91 -10.30
C PRO A 116 13.83 -4.69 -8.88
N PHE A 117 14.66 -4.07 -8.04
CA PHE A 117 14.42 -3.95 -6.59
C PHE A 117 13.08 -3.36 -6.24
N ASP A 118 12.63 -2.32 -6.96
CA ASP A 118 11.33 -1.71 -6.69
C ASP A 118 10.21 -2.74 -6.88
N ARG A 119 10.20 -3.50 -7.98
CA ARG A 119 9.17 -4.52 -8.21
C ARG A 119 9.27 -5.71 -7.27
N LEU A 120 10.49 -6.10 -6.89
CA LEU A 120 10.70 -7.16 -5.89
C LEU A 120 10.17 -6.71 -4.53
N ALA A 121 10.45 -5.46 -4.12
CA ALA A 121 9.90 -4.88 -2.91
C ALA A 121 8.38 -4.72 -3.00
N ASP A 122 7.84 -4.38 -4.18
CA ASP A 122 6.40 -4.28 -4.40
C ASP A 122 5.71 -5.60 -4.12
N ALA A 123 6.26 -6.68 -4.69
CA ALA A 123 5.75 -8.02 -4.45
C ALA A 123 5.91 -8.44 -2.99
N LEU A 124 7.11 -8.29 -2.41
CA LEU A 124 7.38 -8.79 -1.05
C LEU A 124 6.76 -7.93 0.05
N LEU A 125 6.48 -6.66 -0.21
CA LEU A 125 5.90 -5.72 0.75
C LEU A 125 4.64 -5.10 0.12
N PRO A 126 3.57 -5.91 -0.05
CA PRO A 126 2.34 -5.44 -0.67
C PRO A 126 1.68 -4.37 0.19
N VAL A 127 1.10 -3.37 -0.45
CA VAL A 127 0.44 -2.24 0.23
C VAL A 127 -1.02 -2.20 -0.22
N GLY A 128 -1.94 -2.22 0.74
CA GLY A 128 -3.36 -1.98 0.47
C GLY A 128 -3.73 -0.51 0.68
N ALA A 129 -4.71 -0.02 -0.06
CA ALA A 129 -5.27 1.32 0.11
C ALA A 129 -6.56 1.30 0.93
N ILE A 130 -6.71 2.28 1.82
CA ILE A 130 -7.96 2.59 2.52
C ILE A 130 -8.38 4.00 2.11
N VAL A 131 -9.40 4.08 1.28
CA VAL A 131 -10.05 5.33 0.89
C VAL A 131 -11.16 5.64 1.89
N LEU A 132 -10.95 6.66 2.72
CA LEU A 132 -11.94 7.11 3.68
C LEU A 132 -13.01 7.96 2.98
N ALA A 133 -14.18 7.38 2.79
CA ALA A 133 -15.33 7.96 2.07
C ALA A 133 -16.61 8.00 2.94
N ALA A 134 -16.45 7.90 4.27
CA ALA A 134 -17.55 7.82 5.22
C ALA A 134 -17.89 9.16 5.93
N GLY A 135 -17.14 10.23 5.62
CA GLY A 135 -17.31 11.55 6.23
C GLY A 135 -18.64 12.23 5.86
N SER A 136 -19.20 13.00 6.81
CA SER A 136 -20.45 13.73 6.60
C SER A 136 -20.23 15.02 5.80
N SER A 137 -21.06 15.28 4.78
CA SER A 137 -20.98 16.46 3.90
C SER A 137 -21.62 17.72 4.51
N SER A 138 -21.52 17.91 5.83
CA SER A 138 -22.32 18.92 6.56
C SER A 138 -22.13 20.37 6.09
N ARG A 139 -21.00 20.67 5.42
CA ARG A 139 -20.68 22.00 4.87
C ARG A 139 -21.10 22.20 3.41
N MET A 140 -21.62 21.17 2.73
CA MET A 140 -22.14 21.25 1.36
C MET A 140 -23.62 20.80 1.34
N PRO A 141 -24.58 21.72 1.14
CA PRO A 141 -25.99 21.37 1.08
C PRO A 141 -26.33 20.54 -0.17
N GLY A 142 -27.14 19.48 -0.02
CA GLY A 142 -27.95 18.89 -1.10
C GLY A 142 -27.30 17.81 -1.99
N SER A 143 -26.01 17.53 -1.84
CA SER A 143 -25.35 16.41 -2.54
C SER A 143 -24.20 15.87 -1.69
N GLN A 144 -24.07 14.54 -1.60
CA GLN A 144 -22.91 13.95 -0.96
C GLN A 144 -21.65 14.41 -1.70
N LYS A 145 -20.83 15.22 -1.03
CA LYS A 145 -19.66 15.93 -1.61
C LYS A 145 -18.84 15.03 -2.52
N LEU A 146 -18.58 13.79 -2.10
CA LEU A 146 -17.80 12.77 -2.81
C LEU A 146 -18.32 12.39 -4.20
N LEU A 147 -19.60 12.67 -4.48
CA LEU A 147 -20.28 12.34 -5.73
C LEU A 147 -20.25 13.49 -6.74
N LEU A 148 -19.72 14.66 -6.35
CA LEU A 148 -19.53 15.75 -7.29
C LEU A 148 -18.59 15.32 -8.40
N GLU A 149 -18.88 15.78 -9.62
CA GLU A 149 -18.07 15.45 -10.78
C GLU A 149 -16.76 16.23 -10.79
N PHE A 150 -15.67 15.51 -11.00
CA PHE A 150 -14.32 15.99 -11.25
C PHE A 150 -13.83 15.28 -12.52
N ASP A 151 -13.42 16.04 -13.53
CA ASP A 151 -13.02 15.50 -14.84
C ASP A 151 -14.04 14.50 -15.45
N GLY A 152 -15.33 14.84 -15.32
CA GLY A 152 -16.44 14.02 -15.84
C GLY A 152 -16.77 12.75 -15.04
N ARG A 153 -16.13 12.52 -13.89
CA ARG A 153 -16.36 11.35 -13.02
C ARG A 153 -16.53 11.76 -11.55
N PRO A 154 -17.25 10.98 -10.72
CA PRO A 154 -17.34 11.28 -9.29
C PRO A 154 -15.97 11.34 -8.60
N MET A 155 -15.71 12.34 -7.77
CA MET A 155 -14.39 12.58 -7.13
C MET A 155 -13.80 11.34 -6.46
N VAL A 156 -14.63 10.56 -5.74
CA VAL A 156 -14.18 9.33 -5.07
C VAL A 156 -13.62 8.29 -6.03
N LYS A 157 -14.11 8.23 -7.29
CA LYS A 157 -13.56 7.31 -8.30
C LYS A 157 -12.15 7.67 -8.69
N SER A 158 -11.85 8.96 -8.84
CA SER A 158 -10.50 9.44 -9.16
C SER A 158 -9.48 9.01 -8.10
N VAL A 159 -9.87 9.00 -6.82
CA VAL A 159 -9.02 8.54 -5.71
C VAL A 159 -8.81 7.02 -5.75
N VAL A 160 -9.87 6.26 -6.05
CA VAL A 160 -9.79 4.79 -6.23
C VAL A 160 -8.89 4.43 -7.41
N GLU A 161 -9.05 5.11 -8.54
CA GLU A 161 -8.19 4.95 -9.72
C GLU A 161 -6.74 5.29 -9.40
N ALA A 162 -6.48 6.39 -8.68
CA ALA A 162 -5.13 6.75 -8.25
C ALA A 162 -4.48 5.69 -7.36
N ALA A 163 -5.24 5.06 -6.46
CA ALA A 163 -4.75 3.94 -5.64
C ALA A 163 -4.41 2.71 -6.50
N SER A 164 -5.30 2.37 -7.45
CA SER A 164 -5.12 1.23 -8.36
C SER A 164 -3.90 1.41 -9.25
N ASP A 165 -3.87 2.51 -10.01
CA ASP A 165 -2.79 2.84 -10.94
C ASP A 165 -1.48 3.14 -10.22
N GLY A 166 -1.55 3.49 -8.93
CA GLY A 166 -0.40 3.69 -8.05
C GLY A 166 0.22 2.39 -7.52
N GLY A 167 -0.36 1.23 -7.82
CA GLY A 167 0.19 -0.09 -7.47
C GLY A 167 -0.23 -0.63 -6.10
N CYS A 168 -1.37 -0.19 -5.57
CA CYS A 168 -1.95 -0.82 -4.37
C CYS A 168 -2.53 -2.20 -4.70
N HIS A 169 -2.25 -3.18 -3.84
CA HIS A 169 -2.57 -4.60 -4.03
C HIS A 169 -3.97 -4.97 -3.53
N GLN A 170 -4.60 -4.06 -2.80
CA GLN A 170 -5.98 -4.13 -2.34
C GLN A 170 -6.49 -2.70 -2.26
N ILE A 171 -7.75 -2.45 -2.62
CA ILE A 171 -8.35 -1.12 -2.52
C ILE A 171 -9.65 -1.26 -1.76
N LEU A 172 -9.69 -0.67 -0.57
CA LEU A 172 -10.85 -0.65 0.31
C LEU A 172 -11.44 0.75 0.34
N VAL A 173 -12.73 0.85 0.11
CA VAL A 173 -13.47 2.11 0.22
C VAL A 173 -14.40 2.00 1.43
N VAL A 174 -14.09 2.77 2.46
CA VAL A 174 -14.88 2.80 3.69
C VAL A 174 -15.99 3.82 3.53
N TYR A 175 -17.24 3.38 3.56
CA TYR A 175 -18.42 4.21 3.28
C TYR A 175 -19.46 4.11 4.40
N SER A 176 -20.28 5.15 4.54
CA SER A 176 -21.43 5.20 5.45
C SER A 176 -22.76 5.43 4.73
N SER A 177 -22.71 5.91 3.48
CA SER A 177 -23.88 6.21 2.65
C SER A 177 -23.96 5.25 1.45
N GLU A 178 -25.17 4.76 1.18
CA GLU A 178 -25.45 3.86 0.07
C GLU A 178 -25.19 4.52 -1.30
N ASP A 179 -25.22 5.85 -1.39
CA ASP A 179 -24.93 6.55 -2.65
C ASP A 179 -23.46 6.37 -3.09
N VAL A 180 -22.51 6.38 -2.14
CA VAL A 180 -21.10 6.08 -2.42
C VAL A 180 -20.93 4.63 -2.86
N ARG A 181 -21.60 3.70 -2.19
CA ARG A 181 -21.58 2.28 -2.57
C ARG A 181 -22.09 2.08 -4.01
N ARG A 182 -23.18 2.74 -4.38
CA ARG A 182 -23.72 2.64 -5.76
C ARG A 182 -22.77 3.19 -6.80
N VAL A 183 -22.04 4.25 -6.48
CA VAL A 183 -21.10 4.88 -7.42
C VAL A 183 -19.81 4.07 -7.57
N VAL A 184 -19.23 3.59 -6.48
CA VAL A 184 -17.91 2.93 -6.45
C VAL A 184 -17.99 1.41 -6.61
N GLY A 185 -19.21 0.85 -6.57
CA GLY A 185 -19.43 -0.58 -6.73
C GLY A 185 -18.81 -1.12 -8.02
N GLY A 186 -17.94 -2.13 -7.88
CA GLY A 186 -17.22 -2.75 -8.98
C GLY A 186 -15.79 -2.24 -9.19
N ASP A 187 -15.44 -1.07 -8.64
CA ASP A 187 -14.10 -0.48 -8.79
C ASP A 187 -13.18 -0.80 -7.60
N ALA A 188 -13.75 -1.15 -6.45
CA ALA A 188 -13.02 -1.44 -5.22
C ALA A 188 -13.82 -2.35 -4.27
N GLU A 189 -13.15 -2.92 -3.27
CA GLU A 189 -13.79 -3.61 -2.15
C GLU A 189 -14.46 -2.59 -1.22
N LEU A 190 -15.73 -2.83 -0.85
CA LEU A 190 -16.53 -1.88 -0.10
C LEU A 190 -16.65 -2.28 1.37
N VAL A 191 -16.32 -1.37 2.27
CA VAL A 191 -16.41 -1.57 3.73
C VAL A 191 -17.45 -0.63 4.32
N HIS A 192 -18.56 -1.19 4.79
CA HIS A 192 -19.60 -0.38 5.44
C HIS A 192 -19.19 -0.02 6.87
N ASN A 193 -19.16 1.27 7.19
CA ASN A 193 -18.98 1.77 8.55
C ASN A 193 -20.26 2.47 9.06
N PRO A 194 -21.12 1.79 9.83
CA PRO A 194 -22.31 2.40 10.43
C PRO A 194 -21.97 3.40 11.56
N HIS A 195 -20.74 3.37 12.07
CA HIS A 195 -20.26 4.21 13.16
C HIS A 195 -19.46 5.43 12.68
N ALA A 196 -19.58 5.82 11.41
CA ALA A 196 -18.84 6.98 10.88
C ALA A 196 -19.13 8.30 11.63
N HIS A 197 -20.30 8.40 12.27
CA HIS A 197 -20.69 9.54 13.11
C HIS A 197 -19.85 9.67 14.40
N THR A 198 -19.12 8.63 14.82
CA THR A 198 -18.23 8.67 15.99
C THR A 198 -16.84 9.25 15.68
N GLY A 199 -16.57 9.58 14.41
CA GLY A 199 -15.36 10.24 13.95
C GLY A 199 -14.48 9.41 13.04
N MET A 200 -13.37 10.00 12.59
CA MET A 200 -12.44 9.41 11.61
C MET A 200 -11.85 8.07 12.07
N ALA A 201 -11.60 7.91 13.38
CA ALA A 201 -10.99 6.71 13.94
C ALA A 201 -11.78 5.45 13.59
N SER A 202 -13.12 5.48 13.68
CA SER A 202 -13.96 4.32 13.39
C SER A 202 -13.85 3.87 11.93
N SER A 203 -13.68 4.82 11.01
CA SER A 203 -13.55 4.54 9.57
C SER A 203 -12.18 3.96 9.24
N LEU A 204 -11.11 4.52 9.81
CA LEU A 204 -9.76 3.97 9.65
C LEU A 204 -9.69 2.53 10.19
N GLN A 205 -10.24 2.29 11.38
CA GLN A 205 -10.29 0.96 11.99
C GLN A 205 -11.12 -0.04 11.18
N ALA A 206 -12.25 0.39 10.61
CA ALA A 206 -13.04 -0.46 9.73
C ALA A 206 -12.23 -0.89 8.50
N GLY A 207 -11.49 0.04 7.88
CA GLY A 207 -10.58 -0.27 6.77
C GLY A 207 -9.44 -1.22 7.17
N LEU A 208 -8.78 -0.96 8.30
CA LEU A 208 -7.67 -1.80 8.78
C LEU A 208 -8.13 -3.24 9.11
N ARG A 209 -9.31 -3.41 9.70
CA ARG A 209 -9.89 -4.74 9.98
C ARG A 209 -10.23 -5.53 8.71
N ALA A 210 -10.61 -4.83 7.63
CA ALA A 210 -10.94 -5.45 6.34
C ALA A 210 -9.72 -5.73 5.46
N MET A 211 -8.55 -5.20 5.82
CA MET A 211 -7.31 -5.40 5.07
C MET A 211 -6.89 -6.86 5.10
N ARG A 212 -6.44 -7.39 3.95
CA ARG A 212 -5.98 -8.78 3.88
C ARG A 212 -4.78 -9.01 4.82
N PRO A 213 -4.65 -10.21 5.42
CA PRO A 213 -3.57 -10.50 6.37
C PRO A 213 -2.15 -10.42 5.79
N ASP A 214 -1.99 -10.52 4.47
CA ASP A 214 -0.73 -10.47 3.74
C ASP A 214 -0.25 -9.05 3.42
N MET A 215 -1.10 -8.03 3.59
CA MET A 215 -0.70 -6.63 3.34
C MET A 215 0.32 -6.15 4.38
N GLU A 216 1.40 -5.49 4.00
CA GLU A 216 2.44 -5.06 4.95
C GLU A 216 2.33 -3.59 5.34
N ALA A 217 1.54 -2.82 4.58
CA ALA A 217 1.15 -1.47 4.95
C ALA A 217 -0.24 -1.12 4.43
N ALA A 218 -0.80 -0.07 5.03
CA ALA A 218 -2.01 0.59 4.58
C ALA A 218 -1.66 2.00 4.08
N LEU A 219 -1.95 2.29 2.82
CA LEU A 219 -2.02 3.65 2.30
C LEU A 219 -3.39 4.23 2.65
N VAL A 220 -3.45 5.22 3.53
CA VAL A 220 -4.68 5.92 3.86
C VAL A 220 -4.83 7.13 2.95
N MET A 221 -5.99 7.25 2.30
CA MET A 221 -6.36 8.36 1.41
C MET A 221 -7.73 8.91 1.80
N LEU A 222 -8.03 10.16 1.45
CA LEU A 222 -9.35 10.75 1.64
C LEU A 222 -10.12 10.77 0.31
N GLY A 223 -11.40 10.38 0.33
CA GLY A 223 -12.23 10.32 -0.86
C GLY A 223 -12.53 11.68 -1.50
N ASP A 224 -12.22 12.77 -0.81
CA ASP A 224 -12.42 14.15 -1.23
C ASP A 224 -11.15 14.89 -1.65
N GLN A 225 -10.06 14.14 -1.87
CA GLN A 225 -8.82 14.64 -2.45
C GLN A 225 -8.62 14.10 -3.89
N PRO A 226 -9.51 14.43 -4.85
CA PRO A 226 -9.49 13.84 -6.20
C PRO A 226 -8.25 14.23 -7.02
N MET A 227 -7.46 15.20 -6.56
CA MET A 227 -6.23 15.63 -7.21
C MET A 227 -5.02 14.78 -6.83
N VAL A 228 -5.13 13.90 -5.83
CA VAL A 228 -4.06 12.95 -5.49
C VAL A 228 -3.97 11.92 -6.61
N GLY A 229 -2.87 11.94 -7.37
CA GLY A 229 -2.65 11.07 -8.51
C GLY A 229 -1.88 9.80 -8.18
N SER A 230 -1.93 8.84 -9.10
CA SER A 230 -1.21 7.56 -9.02
C SER A 230 0.29 7.72 -8.87
N ARG A 231 0.87 8.80 -9.42
CA ARG A 231 2.30 9.11 -9.27
C ARG A 231 2.67 9.43 -7.82
N SER A 232 1.83 10.19 -7.11
CA SER A 232 2.04 10.45 -5.67
C SER A 232 1.89 9.17 -4.85
N VAL A 233 0.90 8.33 -5.18
CA VAL A 233 0.72 7.02 -4.55
C VAL A 233 1.96 6.13 -4.73
N ALA A 234 2.40 5.93 -5.97
CA ALA A 234 3.56 5.10 -6.29
C ALA A 234 4.85 5.61 -5.62
N MET A 235 4.99 6.93 -5.51
CA MET A 235 6.14 7.54 -4.86
C MET A 235 6.15 7.30 -3.35
N LEU A 236 5.00 7.38 -2.67
CA LEU A 236 4.89 7.11 -1.24
C LEU A 236 5.12 5.64 -0.91
N THR A 237 4.50 4.72 -1.66
CA THR A 237 4.69 3.28 -1.47
C THR A 237 6.14 2.89 -1.72
N ARG A 238 6.77 3.44 -2.76
CA ARG A 238 8.21 3.26 -3.02
C ARG A 238 9.09 3.84 -1.92
N ALA A 239 8.77 5.01 -1.38
CA ALA A 239 9.52 5.60 -0.28
C ALA A 239 9.48 4.67 0.94
N TRP A 240 8.28 4.20 1.33
CA TRP A 240 8.11 3.28 2.44
C TRP A 240 8.85 1.94 2.23
N ARG A 241 8.94 1.42 1.00
CA ARG A 241 9.61 0.15 0.67
C ARG A 241 11.15 0.19 0.74
N ARG A 242 11.77 1.37 0.81
CA ARG A 242 13.24 1.49 0.84
C ARG A 242 13.81 1.05 2.17
N GLU A 243 15.03 0.53 2.14
CA GLU A 243 15.77 0.21 3.37
C GLU A 243 15.90 1.43 4.29
N GLY A 244 15.67 1.22 5.60
CA GLY A 244 15.74 2.27 6.62
C GLY A 244 14.58 3.26 6.58
N ALA A 245 13.66 3.13 5.62
CA ALA A 245 12.50 3.99 5.51
C ALA A 245 11.57 3.84 6.72
N ARG A 246 10.70 4.82 6.86
CA ARG A 246 9.70 4.99 7.92
C ARG A 246 8.30 5.13 7.28
N PRO A 247 7.20 5.21 8.06
CA PRO A 247 5.93 5.71 7.53
C PRO A 247 6.14 6.90 6.61
N ALA A 248 5.50 6.92 5.45
CA ALA A 248 5.73 7.94 4.42
C ALA A 248 4.50 8.84 4.27
N VAL A 249 4.68 10.16 4.37
CA VAL A 249 3.61 11.16 4.21
C VAL A 249 3.89 12.05 3.01
N ALA A 250 2.84 12.45 2.30
CA ALA A 250 2.96 13.50 1.29
C ALA A 250 2.79 14.88 1.95
N VAL A 251 3.70 15.81 1.64
CA VAL A 251 3.61 17.20 2.09
C VAL A 251 3.70 18.13 0.90
N SER A 252 2.74 19.05 0.79
CA SER A 252 2.82 20.17 -0.14
C SER A 252 3.69 21.27 0.45
N GLY A 253 4.56 21.88 -0.34
CA GLY A 253 5.47 22.95 0.12
C GLY A 253 4.76 24.16 0.73
N ALA A 254 3.47 24.36 0.45
CA ALA A 254 2.66 25.42 1.05
C ALA A 254 2.14 25.09 2.47
N SER A 255 2.18 23.82 2.88
CA SER A 255 1.60 23.33 4.14
C SER A 255 2.58 23.32 5.31
N GLY A 256 3.86 23.67 5.09
CA GLY A 256 4.93 23.55 6.08
C GLY A 256 5.12 22.10 6.54
N ASP A 257 5.43 21.88 7.82
CA ASP A 257 5.59 20.53 8.40
C ASP A 257 4.25 19.80 8.63
N ARG A 258 3.12 20.45 8.34
CA ARG A 258 1.80 19.86 8.54
C ARG A 258 1.40 19.03 7.32
N TRP A 259 1.23 17.73 7.54
CA TRP A 259 0.82 16.79 6.49
C TRP A 259 -0.66 16.40 6.62
N THR A 260 -1.28 16.06 5.51
CA THR A 260 -2.59 15.39 5.40
C THR A 260 -2.38 14.08 4.64
N PRO A 261 -3.31 13.11 4.72
CA PRO A 261 -3.29 12.00 3.78
C PRO A 261 -3.10 12.52 2.34
N PRO A 262 -2.43 11.76 1.46
CA PRO A 262 -2.09 10.34 1.60
C PRO A 262 -0.91 10.03 2.54
N VAL A 263 -1.02 8.92 3.29
CA VAL A 263 0.03 8.41 4.20
C VAL A 263 0.13 6.89 4.13
N VAL A 264 1.36 6.36 4.08
CA VAL A 264 1.64 4.92 4.16
C VAL A 264 2.01 4.54 5.59
N LEU A 265 1.22 3.63 6.17
CA LEU A 265 1.33 3.16 7.55
C LEU A 265 1.68 1.67 7.55
N GLY A 266 2.90 1.34 7.97
CA GLY A 266 3.33 -0.04 8.13
C GLY A 266 2.48 -0.79 9.15
N ARG A 267 2.38 -2.11 8.98
CA ARG A 267 1.61 -3.02 9.84
C ARG A 267 1.98 -2.90 11.31
N GLU A 268 3.23 -2.55 11.62
CA GLU A 268 3.72 -2.32 12.98
C GLU A 268 2.98 -1.20 13.74
N LEU A 269 2.27 -0.30 13.02
CA LEU A 269 1.49 0.78 13.63
C LEU A 269 0.02 0.43 13.84
N TRP A 270 -0.46 -0.69 13.28
CA TRP A 270 -1.90 -0.93 13.22
C TRP A 270 -2.51 -1.12 14.60
N ASP A 271 -1.86 -1.84 15.51
CA ASP A 271 -2.36 -2.04 16.88
C ASP A 271 -2.56 -0.70 17.60
N GLU A 272 -1.64 0.25 17.43
CA GLU A 272 -1.78 1.59 18.00
C GLU A 272 -2.90 2.38 17.31
N LEU A 273 -3.03 2.30 15.99
CA LEU A 273 -4.13 2.93 15.24
C LEU A 273 -5.50 2.36 15.67
N MET A 274 -5.56 1.09 16.07
CA MET A 274 -6.76 0.46 16.61
C MET A 274 -7.20 1.02 17.98
N THR A 275 -6.35 1.76 18.66
CA THR A 275 -6.67 2.44 19.94
C THR A 275 -7.22 3.86 19.79
N LEU A 276 -7.25 4.39 18.55
CA LEU A 276 -7.73 5.74 18.29
C LEU A 276 -9.23 5.89 18.58
N GLU A 277 -9.62 7.08 19.03
CA GLU A 277 -11.01 7.45 19.32
C GLU A 277 -11.37 8.81 18.70
N GLY A 278 -12.66 9.01 18.45
CA GLY A 278 -13.20 10.28 17.96
C GLY A 278 -12.69 10.66 16.57
N ASP A 279 -12.46 11.96 16.39
CA ASP A 279 -11.95 12.55 15.15
C ASP A 279 -10.43 12.37 14.96
N SER A 280 -9.82 11.44 15.70
CA SER A 280 -8.40 11.13 15.57
C SER A 280 -8.13 10.27 14.33
N GLY A 281 -7.07 10.61 13.59
CA GLY A 281 -6.56 9.82 12.47
C GLY A 281 -5.11 9.41 12.68
N ALA A 282 -4.47 8.95 11.61
CA ALA A 282 -3.08 8.50 11.65
C ALA A 282 -2.09 9.58 12.13
N ARG A 283 -2.45 10.86 11.93
CA ARG A 283 -1.63 12.00 12.36
C ARG A 283 -1.33 11.98 13.86
N GLN A 284 -2.31 11.67 14.69
CA GLN A 284 -2.17 11.64 16.14
C GLN A 284 -1.15 10.59 16.63
N VAL A 285 -0.96 9.51 15.85
CA VAL A 285 0.01 8.44 16.13
C VAL A 285 1.42 8.81 15.65
N LEU A 286 1.52 9.57 14.56
CA LEU A 286 2.80 9.94 13.95
C LEU A 286 3.37 11.26 14.50
N ASP A 287 2.55 12.23 14.90
CA ASP A 287 3.01 13.48 15.51
C ASP A 287 3.69 13.26 16.86
N ARG A 288 3.43 12.12 17.51
CA ARG A 288 4.14 11.69 18.73
C ARG A 288 5.57 11.21 18.44
N ARG A 289 5.87 10.88 17.19
CA ARG A 289 7.14 10.31 16.72
C ARG A 289 7.51 10.91 15.36
N PRO A 290 7.66 12.25 15.25
CA PRO A 290 7.90 12.92 13.97
C PRO A 290 9.20 12.47 13.32
N GLU A 291 10.17 12.01 14.12
CA GLU A 291 11.38 11.38 13.60
C GLU A 291 11.03 10.15 12.76
N LEU A 292 10.02 9.36 13.12
CA LEU A 292 9.60 8.13 12.44
C LEU A 292 8.71 8.41 11.21
N VAL A 293 8.86 9.56 10.54
CA VAL A 293 8.09 9.89 9.35
C VAL A 293 9.00 10.38 8.24
N ASP A 294 8.97 9.67 7.11
CA ASP A 294 9.60 10.12 5.88
C ASP A 294 8.67 11.09 5.16
N ILE A 295 9.15 12.32 4.97
CA ILE A 295 8.42 13.34 4.22
C ILE A 295 8.79 13.22 2.75
N VAL A 296 7.76 13.02 1.93
CA VAL A 296 7.92 12.99 0.48
C VAL A 296 7.23 14.22 -0.13
N PRO A 297 7.94 15.02 -0.95
CA PRO A 297 7.35 16.18 -1.61
C PRO A 297 6.16 15.76 -2.49
N ALA A 298 4.98 16.31 -2.21
CA ALA A 298 3.79 16.03 -3.01
C ALA A 298 4.03 16.46 -4.47
N LEU A 299 3.73 15.55 -5.41
CA LEU A 299 3.79 15.85 -6.84
C LEU A 299 2.49 16.49 -7.33
N ASP A 300 1.41 16.23 -6.60
CA ASP A 300 0.07 16.69 -6.89
C ASP A 300 -0.46 17.60 -5.77
N ARG A 301 -1.64 18.20 -6.00
CA ARG A 301 -2.34 18.99 -4.98
C ARG A 301 -3.02 18.04 -3.99
N LEU A 302 -2.91 18.36 -2.71
CA LEU A 302 -3.48 17.59 -1.59
C LEU A 302 -4.69 18.30 -0.97
N ASP A 303 -5.41 19.10 -1.75
CA ASP A 303 -6.48 19.94 -1.24
C ASP A 303 -7.75 19.11 -0.95
N ASP A 304 -8.35 19.34 0.22
CA ASP A 304 -9.66 18.82 0.58
C ASP A 304 -10.75 19.74 0.00
N ILE A 305 -11.83 19.18 -0.56
CA ILE A 305 -12.86 19.98 -1.25
C ILE A 305 -14.05 20.34 -0.33
N ASP A 306 -13.81 21.06 0.77
CA ASP A 306 -14.82 21.19 1.84
C ASP A 306 -16.00 22.11 1.55
N THR A 307 -15.85 23.04 0.63
CA THR A 307 -16.85 24.10 0.37
C THR A 307 -17.25 24.18 -1.11
N PRO A 308 -18.43 24.74 -1.43
CA PRO A 308 -18.81 25.04 -2.81
C PRO A 308 -17.78 25.89 -3.54
N GLU A 309 -17.11 26.81 -2.84
CA GLU A 309 -16.04 27.63 -3.36
C GLU A 309 -14.80 26.80 -3.74
N ASP A 310 -14.43 25.81 -2.93
CA ASP A 310 -13.32 24.91 -3.24
C ASP A 310 -13.62 24.04 -4.46
N TYR A 311 -14.84 23.53 -4.54
CA TYR A 311 -15.31 22.80 -5.73
C TYR A 311 -15.27 23.69 -6.98
N ALA A 312 -15.76 24.92 -6.89
CA ALA A 312 -15.78 25.87 -8.01
C ALA A 312 -14.36 26.23 -8.49
N LYS A 313 -13.38 26.36 -7.58
CA LYS A 313 -11.97 26.58 -7.94
C LYS A 313 -11.43 25.41 -8.76
N ILE A 314 -11.70 24.18 -8.33
CA ILE A 314 -11.11 22.98 -8.94
C ILE A 314 -11.75 22.66 -10.28
N VAL A 315 -13.08 22.77 -10.42
CA VAL A 315 -13.75 22.54 -11.72
C VAL A 315 -13.28 23.53 -12.80
N ARG A 316 -12.85 24.73 -12.42
CA ARG A 316 -12.24 25.69 -13.37
C ARG A 316 -10.89 25.23 -13.91
N LEU A 317 -10.15 24.41 -13.16
CA LEU A 317 -8.87 23.83 -13.59
C LEU A 317 -9.06 22.65 -14.54
N PHE A 318 -10.22 21.98 -14.46
CA PHE A 318 -10.59 20.83 -15.29
C PHE A 318 -11.92 21.11 -16.00
N PRO A 319 -11.94 22.06 -16.96
CA PRO A 319 -13.17 22.41 -17.66
C PRO A 319 -13.70 21.18 -18.39
N ARG A 320 -15.00 20.88 -18.20
CA ARG A 320 -15.67 19.82 -18.95
C ARG A 320 -15.36 19.98 -20.45
N PRO A 321 -15.09 18.88 -21.18
CA PRO A 321 -15.12 18.93 -22.63
C PRO A 321 -16.44 19.58 -23.03
N LYS A 322 -16.40 20.64 -23.86
CA LYS A 322 -17.64 21.20 -24.39
C LYS A 322 -18.38 20.05 -25.08
N PRO A 323 -19.69 19.85 -24.81
CA PRO A 323 -20.46 18.90 -25.57
C PRO A 323 -20.27 19.25 -27.06
N THR A 324 -19.84 18.27 -27.84
CA THR A 324 -19.75 18.43 -29.28
C THR A 324 -21.14 18.81 -29.77
N PRO A 325 -21.34 19.94 -30.46
CA PRO A 325 -22.68 20.31 -30.92
C PRO A 325 -23.19 19.24 -31.89
N GLY A 326 -24.13 18.40 -31.44
CA GLY A 326 -24.77 17.37 -32.25
C GLY A 326 -25.00 15.97 -31.64
N SER A 327 -24.76 15.74 -30.35
CA SER A 327 -25.12 14.47 -29.66
C SER A 327 -26.27 14.65 -28.69
#